data_AF-A0AAD8U6U5-F1
#
_entry.id   AF-A0AAD8U6U5-F1
#
_cell.length_a   1.000
_cell.length_b   1.000
_cell.length_c   1.000
_cell.angle_alpha   90.00
_cell.angle_beta   90.00
_cell.angle_gamma   90.00
#
_symmetry.space_group_name_H-M   'P 1'
#
loop_
_entity.id
_entity.type
_entity.pdbx_description
1 polymer ?
#
loop_
_entity_poly.entity_id
_entity_poly.type
_entity_poly.pdbx_seq_one_letter_code
_entity_poly.pdbx_strand_id
1 'polypeptide(L)'
;MEPNEPINTKFYQLGNGGSLIFEHDLNAVSDFLGRPHPEFHGVQLDDTPGGELQWVITADLRGKMEPPTSERILFSFRESNWLDGLARGLQEALARLCGQNVVRILASRYAHLGEAIKLLNNDRKSLRQQRAKKDATIHRLRARIASLEATVKAQEDQIRQLEDDDGGIDIQGGDAFLSDDNDFEEDENTEEEDYEFLEAGPDDYVPIDVEDEE
;
A
#
# COMPACT_ATOMS: atom_id res chain seq x y z
N MET A 1 19.39 -29.42 9.40
CA MET A 1 18.53 -28.54 10.22
C MET A 1 18.97 -27.13 9.89
N GLU A 2 18.22 -26.46 9.02
CA GLU A 2 18.48 -25.05 8.71
C GLU A 2 18.19 -24.20 9.96
N PRO A 3 18.98 -23.15 10.22
CA PRO A 3 18.70 -22.24 11.32
C PRO A 3 17.46 -21.42 10.94
N ASN A 4 16.36 -21.59 11.67
CA ASN A 4 15.24 -20.65 11.60
C ASN A 4 15.80 -19.24 11.89
N GLU A 5 15.75 -18.37 10.90
CA GLU A 5 16.05 -16.95 11.08
C GLU A 5 15.19 -16.38 12.22
N PRO A 6 15.70 -15.41 12.99
CA PRO A 6 14.96 -14.85 14.10
C PRO A 6 13.72 -14.13 13.57
N ILE A 7 12.55 -14.72 13.82
CA ILE A 7 11.25 -14.11 13.55
C ILE A 7 11.20 -12.79 14.35
N ASN A 8 11.19 -11.67 13.63
CA ASN A 8 11.09 -10.36 14.26
C ASN A 8 9.68 -10.16 14.83
N THR A 9 9.57 -10.07 16.14
CA THR A 9 8.30 -9.87 16.84
C THR A 9 8.24 -8.51 17.49
N LYS A 10 7.08 -7.84 17.41
CA LYS A 10 6.80 -6.58 18.10
C LYS A 10 5.58 -6.72 19.00
N PHE A 11 5.55 -5.94 20.07
CA PHE A 11 4.45 -5.90 21.02
C PHE A 11 4.09 -4.46 21.35
N TYR A 12 2.80 -4.19 21.49
CA TYR A 12 2.27 -2.92 21.95
C TYR A 12 1.08 -3.14 22.86
N GLN A 13 1.10 -2.51 24.04
CA GLN A 13 -0.05 -2.43 24.93
C GLN A 13 -0.55 -0.98 24.94
N LEU A 14 -1.87 -0.82 24.83
CA LEU A 14 -2.50 0.49 24.89
C LEU A 14 -2.21 1.18 26.24
N GLY A 15 -1.89 2.48 26.22
CA GLY A 15 -1.67 3.27 27.42
C GLY A 15 -0.20 3.51 27.78
N ASN A 16 0.75 3.03 26.97
CA ASN A 16 2.19 3.27 27.16
C ASN A 16 2.67 4.68 26.74
N GLY A 17 1.75 5.64 26.58
CA GLY A 17 2.09 7.05 26.32
C GLY A 17 2.50 7.35 24.87
N GLY A 18 2.07 6.53 23.91
CA GLY A 18 2.25 6.83 22.50
C GLY A 18 1.40 8.03 22.05
N SER A 19 1.87 8.74 21.03
CA SER A 19 1.07 9.73 20.29
C SER A 19 0.45 9.09 19.05
N LEU A 20 -0.03 7.84 19.17
CA LEU A 20 -0.62 7.13 18.06
C LEU A 20 -2.05 7.61 17.82
N ILE A 21 -2.44 7.69 16.56
CA ILE A 21 -3.80 8.06 16.17
C ILE A 21 -4.77 7.01 16.75
N PHE A 22 -5.88 7.46 17.33
CA PHE A 22 -6.90 6.68 18.04
C PHE A 22 -6.49 6.07 19.39
N GLU A 23 -5.25 6.24 19.84
CA GLU A 23 -4.82 5.70 21.14
C GLU A 23 -5.60 6.32 22.30
N HIS A 24 -5.75 7.65 22.30
CA HIS A 24 -6.49 8.35 23.35
C HIS A 24 -7.97 7.91 23.39
N ASP A 25 -8.62 7.83 22.22
CA ASP A 25 -10.02 7.43 22.11
C ASP A 25 -10.23 5.97 22.51
N LEU A 26 -9.34 5.08 22.07
CA LEU A 26 -9.40 3.67 22.44
C LEU A 26 -9.14 3.47 23.93
N ASN A 27 -8.27 4.27 24.53
CA ASN A 27 -8.02 4.22 25.96
C ASN A 27 -9.26 4.67 26.72
N ALA A 28 -9.82 5.82 26.35
CA ALA A 28 -11.03 6.36 26.98
C ALA A 28 -12.25 5.42 26.86
N VAL A 29 -12.41 4.73 25.72
CA VAL A 29 -13.48 3.74 25.53
C VAL A 29 -13.21 2.47 26.34
N SER A 30 -11.97 2.00 26.40
CA SER A 30 -11.60 0.83 27.21
C SER A 30 -11.86 1.08 28.70
N ASP A 31 -11.46 2.26 29.19
CA ASP A 31 -11.69 2.71 30.57
C ASP A 31 -13.19 2.83 30.87
N PHE A 32 -13.97 3.45 29.97
CA PHE A 32 -15.42 3.60 30.11
C PHE A 32 -16.14 2.25 30.16
N LEU A 33 -15.70 1.28 29.36
CA LEU A 33 -16.24 -0.07 29.38
C LEU A 33 -15.74 -0.90 30.57
N GLY A 34 -14.73 -0.41 31.30
CA GLY A 34 -14.08 -1.11 32.40
C GLY A 34 -13.34 -2.36 31.93
N ARG A 35 -12.77 -2.32 30.73
CA ARG A 35 -12.05 -3.44 30.10
C ARG A 35 -10.54 -3.27 30.28
N PRO A 36 -9.76 -4.36 30.36
CA PRO A 36 -8.31 -4.27 30.31
C PRO A 36 -7.83 -3.59 29.02
N HIS A 37 -6.68 -2.91 29.08
CA HIS A 37 -6.06 -2.30 27.92
C HIS A 37 -5.80 -3.34 26.81
N PRO A 38 -6.23 -3.08 25.57
CA PRO A 38 -5.94 -3.89 24.39
C PRO A 38 -4.44 -4.12 24.18
N GLU A 39 -4.12 -5.32 23.70
CA GLU A 39 -2.77 -5.78 23.41
C GLU A 39 -2.62 -6.09 21.91
N PHE A 40 -1.50 -5.72 21.32
CA PHE A 40 -1.19 -5.91 19.91
C PHE A 40 0.15 -6.61 19.76
N HIS A 41 0.16 -7.69 18.98
CA HIS A 41 1.34 -8.50 18.70
C HIS A 41 1.60 -8.51 17.19
N GLY A 42 2.81 -8.16 16.78
CA GLY A 42 3.26 -8.20 15.39
C GLY A 42 4.27 -9.30 15.20
N VAL A 43 4.11 -10.09 14.14
CA VAL A 43 5.09 -11.09 13.71
C VAL A 43 5.46 -10.75 12.26
N GLN A 44 6.75 -10.50 12.02
CA GLN A 44 7.26 -10.31 10.66
C GLN A 44 7.33 -11.69 9.98
N LEU A 45 6.74 -11.77 8.79
CA LEU A 45 6.83 -12.91 7.89
C LEU A 45 7.81 -12.53 6.77
N ASP A 46 8.90 -13.29 6.66
CA ASP A 46 9.73 -13.34 5.46
C ASP A 46 9.15 -14.39 4.52
N ASP A 47 7.96 -14.11 3.98
CA ASP A 47 7.40 -14.95 2.91
C ASP A 47 8.00 -14.46 1.58
N THR A 48 8.88 -15.32 1.06
CA THR A 48 9.60 -15.35 -0.23
C THR A 48 10.81 -14.42 -0.47
N PRO A 49 11.90 -14.96 -1.07
CA PRO A 49 13.01 -14.16 -1.58
C PRO A 49 12.53 -13.29 -2.75
N GLY A 50 12.51 -11.97 -2.53
CA GLY A 50 11.97 -10.97 -3.45
C GLY A 50 10.54 -10.50 -3.14
N GLY A 51 9.90 -11.03 -2.09
CA GLY A 51 8.60 -10.57 -1.59
C GLY A 51 8.71 -9.26 -0.79
N GLU A 52 7.66 -8.44 -0.81
CA GLU A 52 7.57 -7.30 0.10
C GLU A 52 7.40 -7.81 1.54
N LEU A 53 8.13 -7.21 2.49
CA LEU A 53 8.02 -7.54 3.92
C LEU A 53 6.57 -7.47 4.39
N GLN A 54 6.07 -8.55 5.00
CA GLN A 54 4.71 -8.59 5.55
C GLN A 54 4.74 -8.81 7.07
N TRP A 55 3.91 -8.07 7.78
CA TRP A 55 3.62 -8.19 9.19
C TRP A 55 2.26 -8.84 9.38
N VAL A 56 2.17 -9.85 10.23
CA VAL A 56 0.91 -10.32 10.80
C VAL A 56 0.73 -9.63 12.14
N ILE A 57 -0.28 -8.77 12.24
CA ILE A 57 -0.67 -8.13 13.49
C ILE A 57 -1.87 -8.88 14.07
N THR A 58 -1.78 -9.25 15.34
CA THR A 58 -2.84 -9.86 16.14
C THR A 58 -3.21 -8.90 17.28
N ALA A 59 -4.49 -8.55 17.36
CA ALA A 59 -5.04 -7.70 18.40
C ALA A 59 -5.88 -8.52 19.37
N ASP A 60 -5.60 -8.40 20.66
CA ASP A 60 -6.30 -9.03 21.76
C ASP A 60 -6.96 -7.99 22.65
N LEU A 61 -8.29 -7.92 22.57
CA LEU A 61 -9.11 -7.07 23.41
C LEU A 61 -9.76 -7.96 24.46
N ARG A 62 -9.10 -8.06 25.61
CA ARG A 62 -9.59 -8.89 26.71
C ARG A 62 -11.02 -8.50 27.11
N GLY A 63 -11.79 -9.54 27.43
CA GLY A 63 -13.12 -9.39 28.01
C GLY A 63 -13.04 -9.00 29.49
N LYS A 64 -14.20 -8.73 30.07
CA LYS A 64 -14.38 -8.54 31.52
C LYS A 64 -15.12 -9.76 32.07
N MET A 65 -14.50 -10.46 33.02
CA MET A 65 -15.10 -11.62 33.69
C MET A 65 -16.09 -11.20 34.78
N GLU A 66 -15.96 -9.99 35.32
CA GLU A 66 -16.87 -9.43 36.31
C GLU A 66 -18.01 -8.65 35.64
N PRO A 67 -19.23 -8.66 36.21
CA PRO A 67 -20.35 -7.89 35.69
C PRO A 67 -20.07 -6.37 35.52
N PRO A 68 -20.59 -5.71 34.47
CA PRO A 68 -21.16 -6.33 33.27
C PRO A 68 -20.09 -7.09 32.49
N THR A 69 -20.34 -8.37 32.23
CA THR A 69 -19.40 -9.24 31.53
C THR A 69 -19.26 -8.80 30.08
N SER A 70 -18.06 -8.89 29.52
CA SER A 70 -17.82 -8.63 28.11
C SER A 70 -16.96 -9.72 27.50
N GLU A 71 -17.27 -10.10 26.26
CA GLU A 71 -16.55 -11.14 25.54
C GLU A 71 -15.18 -10.64 25.05
N ARG A 72 -14.20 -11.55 25.03
CA ARG A 72 -12.88 -11.28 24.42
C ARG A 72 -13.04 -11.13 22.92
N ILE A 73 -12.38 -10.13 22.34
CA ILE A 73 -12.33 -9.93 20.89
C ILE A 73 -10.89 -10.18 20.44
N LEU A 74 -10.69 -11.18 19.59
CA LEU A 74 -9.40 -11.50 18.99
C LEU A 74 -9.51 -11.38 17.48
N PHE A 75 -8.57 -10.69 16.85
CA PHE A 75 -8.50 -10.61 15.38
C PHE A 75 -7.08 -10.43 14.89
N SER A 76 -6.83 -10.86 13.66
CA SER A 76 -5.53 -10.75 13.01
C SER A 76 -5.66 -10.26 11.58
N PHE A 77 -4.66 -9.54 11.10
CA PHE A 77 -4.58 -9.06 9.72
C PHE A 77 -3.12 -8.90 9.28
N ARG A 78 -2.92 -8.85 7.97
CA ARG A 78 -1.62 -8.62 7.34
C ARG A 78 -1.44 -7.16 6.96
N GLU A 79 -0.21 -6.65 7.09
CA GLU A 79 0.19 -5.31 6.68
C GLU A 79 1.66 -5.25 6.27
N SER A 80 2.08 -4.30 5.43
CA SER A 80 3.48 -4.18 5.00
C SER A 80 4.40 -3.54 6.05
N ASN A 81 3.83 -2.79 6.99
CA ASN A 81 4.57 -2.08 8.04
C ASN A 81 3.92 -2.27 9.41
N TRP A 82 4.76 -2.41 10.44
CA TRP A 82 4.33 -2.43 11.84
C TRP A 82 3.52 -1.20 12.25
N LEU A 83 3.96 0.02 11.92
CA LEU A 83 3.28 1.24 12.37
C LEU A 83 1.89 1.40 11.73
N ASP A 84 1.81 1.16 10.42
CA ASP A 84 0.53 1.14 9.69
C ASP A 84 -0.39 0.03 10.20
N GLY A 85 0.21 -1.12 10.52
CA GLY A 85 -0.47 -2.26 11.13
C GLY A 85 -1.01 -1.93 12.51
N LEU A 86 -0.23 -1.26 13.36
CA LEU A 86 -0.64 -0.86 14.69
C LEU A 86 -1.76 0.18 14.64
N ALA A 87 -1.65 1.22 13.80
CA ALA A 87 -2.72 2.19 13.60
C ALA A 87 -4.03 1.53 13.11
N ARG A 88 -3.92 0.50 12.25
CA ARG A 88 -5.06 -0.33 11.85
C ARG A 88 -5.63 -1.14 12.98
N GLY A 89 -4.77 -1.77 13.79
CA GLY A 89 -5.17 -2.51 14.97
C GLY A 89 -5.96 -1.63 15.93
N LEU A 90 -5.47 -0.43 16.23
CA LEU A 90 -6.11 0.54 17.11
C LEU A 90 -7.50 0.97 16.60
N GLN A 91 -7.59 1.34 15.32
CA GLN A 91 -8.85 1.76 14.71
C GLN A 91 -9.88 0.62 14.66
N GLU A 92 -9.45 -0.59 14.29
CA GLU A 92 -10.32 -1.77 14.21
C GLU A 92 -10.77 -2.22 15.61
N ALA A 93 -9.87 -2.15 16.61
CA ALA A 93 -10.19 -2.40 18.00
C ALA A 93 -11.27 -1.42 18.50
N LEU A 94 -11.13 -0.14 18.18
CA LEU A 94 -12.10 0.88 18.55
C LEU A 94 -13.45 0.66 17.86
N ALA A 95 -13.44 0.37 16.56
CA ALA A 95 -14.65 0.05 15.80
C ALA A 95 -15.40 -1.15 16.38
N ARG A 96 -14.68 -2.21 16.78
CA ARG A 96 -15.27 -3.42 17.37
C ARG A 96 -15.80 -3.19 18.77
N LEU A 97 -15.08 -2.43 19.61
CA LEU A 97 -15.57 -2.05 20.94
C LEU A 97 -16.84 -1.20 20.84
N CYS A 98 -16.83 -0.22 19.94
CA CYS A 98 -18.00 0.61 19.63
C CYS A 98 -19.17 -0.22 19.10
N GLY A 99 -18.90 -1.13 18.16
CA GLY A 99 -19.90 -2.00 17.53
C GLY A 99 -20.53 -3.03 18.47
N GLN A 100 -19.76 -3.63 19.38
CA GLN A 100 -20.32 -4.57 20.37
C GLN A 100 -21.09 -3.87 21.49
N ASN A 101 -20.73 -2.63 21.82
CA ASN A 101 -21.31 -1.89 22.95
C ASN A 101 -22.19 -0.72 22.49
N VAL A 102 -22.74 -0.79 21.28
CA VAL A 102 -23.53 0.29 20.65
C VAL A 102 -24.59 0.84 21.59
N VAL A 103 -25.33 -0.02 22.30
CA VAL A 103 -26.38 0.44 23.25
C VAL A 103 -25.82 1.26 24.41
N ARG A 104 -24.67 0.86 24.97
CA ARG A 104 -24.00 1.60 26.08
C ARG A 104 -23.29 2.86 25.59
N ILE A 105 -22.85 2.86 24.34
CA ILE A 105 -22.06 3.93 23.72
C ILE A 105 -22.96 5.01 23.10
N LEU A 106 -24.11 4.65 22.54
CA LEU A 106 -25.10 5.59 21.97
C LEU A 106 -25.64 6.58 23.01
N ALA A 107 -25.76 6.16 24.27
CA ALA A 107 -26.17 7.03 25.39
C ALA A 107 -25.00 7.84 25.98
N SER A 108 -23.82 7.81 25.37
CA SER A 108 -22.60 8.42 25.89
C SER A 108 -22.02 9.42 24.90
N ARG A 109 -21.04 10.20 25.37
CA ARG A 109 -20.24 11.08 24.50
C ARG A 109 -19.49 10.33 23.40
N TYR A 110 -19.44 9.01 23.38
CA TYR A 110 -18.68 8.24 22.39
C TYR A 110 -19.51 7.78 21.19
N ALA A 111 -20.79 8.18 21.10
CA ALA A 111 -21.67 7.81 20.00
C ALA A 111 -21.13 8.25 18.62
N HIS A 112 -20.62 9.48 18.51
CA HIS A 112 -20.08 10.04 17.26
C HIS A 112 -18.78 9.36 16.80
N LEU A 113 -17.99 8.82 17.73
CA LEU A 113 -16.76 8.08 17.41
C LEU A 113 -17.07 6.81 16.59
N GLY A 114 -18.15 6.09 16.93
CA GLY A 114 -18.51 4.87 16.21
C GLY A 114 -18.81 5.08 14.73
N GLU A 115 -19.47 6.19 14.37
CA GLU A 115 -19.78 6.55 12.98
C GLU A 115 -18.57 7.11 12.23
N ALA A 116 -17.83 8.03 12.86
CA ALA A 116 -16.62 8.60 12.29
C ALA A 116 -15.58 7.52 11.96
N ILE A 117 -15.42 6.51 12.84
CA ILE A 117 -14.50 5.41 12.60
C ILE A 117 -14.93 4.51 11.44
N LYS A 118 -16.24 4.31 11.24
CA LYS A 118 -16.74 3.55 10.08
C LYS A 118 -16.40 4.27 8.78
N LEU A 119 -16.62 5.58 8.71
CA LEU A 119 -16.25 6.41 7.56
C LEU A 119 -14.74 6.33 7.30
N LEU A 120 -13.92 6.60 8.32
CA LEU A 120 -12.45 6.52 8.22
C LEU A 120 -11.94 5.13 7.83
N ASN A 121 -12.62 4.05 8.24
CA ASN A 121 -12.27 2.68 7.85
C ASN A 121 -12.56 2.44 6.36
N ASN A 122 -13.68 2.96 5.85
CA ASN A 122 -14.04 2.87 4.44
C ASN A 122 -13.07 3.69 3.58
N ASP A 123 -12.75 4.92 3.99
CA ASP A 123 -11.81 5.79 3.29
C ASP A 123 -10.42 5.16 3.23
N ARG A 124 -9.93 4.63 4.36
CA ARG A 124 -8.64 3.95 4.37
C ARG A 124 -8.63 2.69 3.51
N LYS A 125 -9.74 1.93 3.47
CA LYS A 125 -9.88 0.77 2.58
C LYS A 125 -9.79 1.21 1.11
N SER A 126 -10.45 2.31 0.74
CA SER A 126 -10.36 2.91 -0.59
C SER A 126 -8.92 3.33 -0.93
N LEU A 127 -8.27 4.09 -0.05
CA LEU A 127 -6.88 4.53 -0.24
C LEU A 127 -5.91 3.36 -0.40
N ARG A 128 -6.11 2.26 0.33
CA ARG A 128 -5.31 1.04 0.17
C ARG A 128 -5.51 0.36 -1.18
N GLN A 129 -6.75 0.30 -1.67
CA GLN A 129 -7.02 -0.22 -3.00
C GLN A 129 -6.36 0.65 -4.07
N GLN A 130 -6.42 1.98 -3.92
CA GLN A 130 -5.72 2.90 -4.83
C GLN A 130 -4.21 2.71 -4.78
N ARG A 131 -3.63 2.58 -3.59
CA ARG A 131 -2.19 2.32 -3.41
C ARG A 131 -1.78 1.00 -4.04
N ALA A 132 -2.52 -0.09 -3.78
CA ALA A 132 -2.25 -1.40 -4.38
C ALA A 132 -2.31 -1.37 -5.91
N LYS A 133 -3.24 -0.61 -6.50
CA LYS A 133 -3.27 -0.37 -7.96
C LYS A 133 -2.00 0.33 -8.44
N LYS A 134 -1.58 1.40 -7.76
CA LYS A 134 -0.35 2.14 -8.07
C LYS A 134 0.90 1.26 -7.94
N ASP A 135 0.99 0.45 -6.88
CA ASP A 135 2.11 -0.46 -6.65
C ASP A 135 2.20 -1.54 -7.74
N ALA A 136 1.06 -2.09 -8.18
CA ALA A 136 1.01 -3.01 -9.32
C ALA A 136 1.48 -2.34 -10.62
N THR A 137 1.09 -1.09 -10.87
CA THR A 137 1.58 -0.31 -12.01
C THR A 137 3.08 -0.08 -11.94
N ILE A 138 3.60 0.32 -10.78
CA ILE A 138 5.05 0.49 -10.55
C ILE A 138 5.80 -0.82 -10.83
N HIS A 139 5.28 -1.96 -10.39
CA HIS A 139 5.89 -3.26 -10.64
C HIS A 139 5.97 -3.57 -12.15
N ARG A 140 4.89 -3.34 -12.89
CA ARG A 140 4.89 -3.50 -14.36
C ARG A 140 5.86 -2.57 -15.05
N LEU A 141 5.92 -1.30 -14.63
CA LEU A 141 6.85 -0.32 -15.19
C LEU A 141 8.31 -0.73 -14.92
N ARG A 142 8.63 -1.20 -13.72
CA ARG A 142 9.96 -1.73 -13.40
C ARG A 142 10.34 -2.92 -14.26
N ALA A 143 9.42 -3.87 -14.48
CA ALA A 143 9.65 -5.00 -15.37
C ALA A 143 9.92 -4.55 -16.82
N ARG A 144 9.16 -3.56 -17.32
CA ARG A 144 9.37 -2.99 -18.65
C ARG A 144 10.72 -2.28 -18.76
N ILE A 145 11.12 -1.51 -17.75
CA ILE A 145 12.44 -0.86 -17.70
C ILE A 145 13.55 -1.90 -17.75
N ALA A 146 13.48 -2.95 -16.92
CA ALA A 146 14.49 -4.02 -16.93
C ALA A 146 14.58 -4.73 -18.29
N SER A 147 13.43 -4.93 -18.96
CA SER A 147 13.41 -5.47 -20.33
C SER A 147 14.10 -4.53 -21.32
N LEU A 148 13.82 -3.22 -21.24
CA LEU A 148 14.42 -2.22 -22.13
C LEU A 148 15.93 -2.10 -21.88
N GLU A 149 16.37 -2.08 -20.62
CA GLU A 149 17.79 -2.07 -20.26
C GLU A 149 18.53 -3.29 -20.83
N ALA A 150 17.91 -4.47 -20.81
CA ALA A 150 18.49 -5.66 -21.43
C ALA A 150 18.60 -5.54 -22.96
N THR A 151 17.59 -4.98 -23.62
CA THR A 151 17.63 -4.74 -25.08
C THR A 151 18.69 -3.72 -25.48
N VAL A 152 18.81 -2.61 -24.74
CA VAL A 152 19.83 -1.58 -24.98
C VAL A 152 21.21 -2.19 -24.82
N LYS A 153 21.44 -2.96 -23.76
CA LYS A 153 22.72 -3.65 -23.55
C LYS A 153 23.06 -4.61 -24.68
N ALA A 154 22.09 -5.39 -25.15
CA ALA A 154 22.30 -6.30 -26.28
C ALA A 154 22.66 -5.54 -27.58
N GLN A 155 22.03 -4.38 -27.81
CA GLN A 155 22.35 -3.51 -28.95
C GLN A 155 23.74 -2.87 -28.81
N GLU A 156 24.11 -2.40 -27.62
CA GLU A 156 25.45 -1.86 -27.34
C GLU A 156 26.55 -2.91 -27.55
N ASP A 157 26.32 -4.14 -27.09
CA ASP A 157 27.25 -5.26 -27.30
C ASP A 157 27.36 -5.63 -28.80
N GLN A 158 26.25 -5.54 -29.56
CA GLN A 158 26.26 -5.76 -31.00
C GLN A 158 27.04 -4.66 -31.75
N ILE A 159 26.85 -3.39 -31.40
CA ILE A 159 27.59 -2.27 -31.98
C ILE A 159 29.08 -2.43 -31.71
N ARG A 160 29.46 -2.76 -30.47
CA ARG A 160 30.87 -2.96 -30.12
C ARG A 160 31.51 -4.10 -30.93
N GLN A 161 30.79 -5.20 -31.15
CA GLN A 161 31.27 -6.29 -32.01
C GLN A 161 31.48 -5.84 -33.46
N LEU A 162 30.57 -5.04 -34.00
CA LEU A 162 30.71 -4.47 -35.34
C LEU A 162 31.89 -3.49 -35.44
N GLU A 163 32.12 -2.66 -34.41
CA GLU A 163 33.29 -1.76 -34.33
C GLU A 163 34.63 -2.51 -34.21
N ASP A 164 34.61 -3.66 -33.54
CA ASP A 164 35.80 -4.52 -33.35
C ASP A 164 36.09 -5.39 -34.60
N ASP A 165 35.06 -5.84 -35.32
CA ASP A 165 35.17 -6.69 -36.52
C ASP A 165 35.45 -5.88 -37.82
N ASP A 166 34.76 -4.75 -38.02
CA ASP A 166 35.05 -3.78 -39.07
C ASP A 166 36.00 -2.73 -38.49
N GLY A 167 37.30 -3.04 -38.41
CA GLY A 167 38.32 -2.12 -37.87
C GLY A 167 38.17 -0.70 -38.44
N GLY A 168 37.47 0.16 -37.69
CA GLY A 168 37.03 1.50 -38.05
C GLY A 168 37.00 1.80 -39.56
N ILE A 169 35.94 1.41 -40.27
CA ILE A 169 35.70 2.01 -41.59
C ILE A 169 35.29 3.46 -41.36
N ASP A 170 36.25 4.36 -41.58
CA ASP A 170 36.06 5.80 -41.59
C ASP A 170 35.03 6.17 -42.68
N ILE A 171 33.80 6.50 -42.27
CA ILE A 171 32.74 6.98 -43.17
C ILE A 171 32.90 8.50 -43.44
N GLN A 172 34.11 9.03 -43.38
CA GLN A 172 34.42 10.35 -43.94
C GLN A 172 34.94 10.22 -45.37
N GLY A 173 33.99 10.23 -46.31
CA GLY A 173 34.22 10.70 -47.67
C GLY A 173 34.65 9.64 -48.66
N GLY A 174 33.67 9.01 -49.31
CA GLY A 174 33.88 8.24 -50.53
C GLY A 174 32.55 7.80 -51.14
N ASP A 175 32.08 8.60 -52.10
CA ASP A 175 30.93 8.39 -53.00
C ASP A 175 29.60 7.87 -52.40
N ALA A 176 28.67 8.82 -52.26
CA ALA A 176 27.27 8.58 -52.02
C ALA A 176 26.65 7.74 -53.15
N PHE A 177 26.46 6.45 -52.92
CA PHE A 177 25.54 5.62 -53.69
C PHE A 177 24.12 5.85 -53.16
N LEU A 178 23.46 6.88 -53.72
CA LEU A 178 22.01 7.00 -53.65
C LEU A 178 21.42 5.84 -54.48
N SER A 179 21.09 4.73 -53.82
CA SER A 179 20.25 3.68 -54.41
C SER A 179 18.79 4.05 -54.19
N ASP A 180 18.17 4.51 -55.29
CA ASP A 180 16.73 4.62 -55.58
C ASP A 180 15.73 4.43 -54.42
N ASP A 181 15.11 5.55 -54.05
CA ASP A 181 13.87 5.68 -53.27
C ASP A 181 12.69 4.99 -53.98
N ASN A 182 12.37 3.71 -53.74
CA ASN A 182 11.10 3.18 -54.28
C ASN A 182 10.40 1.97 -53.64
N ASP A 183 10.69 1.53 -52.41
CA ASP A 183 9.99 0.36 -51.84
C ASP A 183 9.39 0.58 -50.42
N PHE A 184 8.85 1.78 -50.12
CA PHE A 184 8.03 1.98 -48.92
C PHE A 184 6.55 1.73 -49.25
N GLU A 185 6.10 0.48 -49.13
CA GLU A 185 4.66 0.19 -49.06
C GLU A 185 4.17 0.47 -47.63
N GLU A 186 3.34 1.51 -47.47
CA GLU A 186 2.57 1.76 -46.24
C GLU A 186 1.54 0.64 -46.07
N ASP A 187 1.89 -0.39 -45.30
CA ASP A 187 0.87 -1.22 -44.66
C ASP A 187 0.23 -0.39 -43.54
N GLU A 188 -0.83 0.35 -43.89
CA GLU A 188 -1.82 0.88 -42.94
C GLU A 188 -2.50 -0.29 -42.23
N ASN A 189 -1.87 -0.82 -41.19
CA ASN A 189 -2.57 -1.58 -40.17
C ASN A 189 -2.03 -1.18 -38.79
N THR A 190 -2.24 0.09 -38.44
CA THR A 190 -2.20 0.50 -37.04
C THR A 190 -3.56 0.15 -36.47
N GLU A 191 -3.68 -1.04 -35.88
CA GLU A 191 -4.79 -1.34 -34.98
C GLU A 191 -4.85 -0.18 -33.98
N GLU A 192 -5.97 0.54 -33.96
CA GLU A 192 -6.26 1.58 -32.98
C GLU A 192 -6.10 0.97 -31.59
N GLU A 193 -4.94 1.16 -30.96
CA GLU A 193 -4.78 0.92 -29.54
C GLU A 193 -5.73 1.90 -28.85
N ASP A 194 -6.83 1.37 -28.30
CA ASP A 194 -7.80 2.09 -27.50
C ASP A 194 -7.08 2.88 -26.38
N TYR A 195 -6.76 4.15 -26.65
CA TYR A 195 -6.29 5.12 -25.66
C TYR A 195 -7.45 5.62 -24.80
N GLU A 196 -8.27 4.70 -24.28
CA GLU A 196 -9.34 4.97 -23.33
C GLU A 196 -8.79 4.91 -21.89
N PHE A 197 -7.77 5.73 -21.59
CA PHE A 197 -7.25 5.87 -20.22
C PHE A 197 -7.12 7.33 -19.76
N LEU A 198 -7.54 8.29 -20.57
CA LEU A 198 -7.51 9.72 -20.23
C LEU A 198 -8.87 10.38 -20.33
N GLU A 199 -9.92 9.77 -19.77
CA GLU A 199 -11.06 10.54 -19.28
C GLU A 199 -10.98 10.64 -17.76
N ALA A 200 -10.03 11.45 -17.28
CA ALA A 200 -10.22 12.12 -16.01
C ALA A 200 -11.28 13.21 -16.26
N GLY A 201 -12.53 12.90 -15.92
CA GLY A 201 -13.63 13.85 -16.07
C GLY A 201 -13.37 15.13 -15.27
N PRO A 202 -13.88 16.29 -15.73
CA PRO A 202 -13.67 17.59 -15.09
C PRO A 202 -14.24 17.74 -13.66
N ASP A 203 -14.80 16.67 -13.07
CA ASP A 203 -15.39 16.63 -11.72
C ASP A 203 -14.45 16.06 -10.63
N ASP A 204 -13.23 15.62 -10.96
CA ASP A 204 -12.25 15.13 -9.97
C ASP A 204 -11.51 16.25 -9.21
N TYR A 205 -11.85 17.52 -9.47
CA TYR A 205 -11.44 18.64 -8.63
C TYR A 205 -12.52 18.91 -7.58
N VAL A 206 -12.31 18.39 -6.35
CA VAL A 206 -13.01 18.93 -5.18
C VAL A 206 -12.30 20.24 -4.81
N PRO A 207 -12.96 21.40 -4.91
CA PRO A 207 -12.39 22.65 -4.41
C PRO A 207 -12.16 22.49 -2.90
N ILE A 208 -10.92 22.70 -2.47
CA ILE A 208 -10.62 22.91 -1.06
C ILE A 208 -11.17 24.30 -0.76
N ASP A 209 -12.32 24.38 -0.08
CA ASP A 209 -12.76 25.63 0.54
C ASP A 209 -11.72 25.96 1.63
N VAL A 210 -10.78 26.81 1.26
CA VAL A 210 -9.93 27.51 2.23
C VAL A 210 -10.83 28.58 2.82
N GLU A 211 -11.48 28.27 3.94
CA GLU A 211 -12.05 29.31 4.79
C GLU A 211 -10.86 30.15 5.31
N ASP A 212 -10.60 31.26 4.63
CA ASP A 212 -9.77 32.33 5.16
C ASP A 212 -10.50 32.91 6.38
N GLU A 213 -9.94 32.64 7.56
CA GLU A 213 -10.28 33.31 8.81
C GLU A 213 -10.00 34.82 8.69
N GLU A 214 -11.05 35.65 8.80
CA GLU A 214 -10.98 36.98 9.44
C GLU A 214 -12.30 37.34 10.13
#